data_AF-A0A923CDS8-F1
#
_entry.id   AF-A0A923CDS8-F1
#
_cell.length_a   1.000
_cell.length_b   1.000
_cell.length_c   1.000
_cell.angle_alpha   90.00
_cell.angle_beta   90.00
_cell.angle_gamma   90.00
#
_symmetry.space_group_name_H-M   'P 1'
#
loop_
_entity.id
_entity.type
_entity.pdbx_description
1 polymer ?
#
loop_
_entity_poly.entity_id
_entity_poly.type
_entity_poly.pdbx_seq_one_letter_code
_entity_poly.pdbx_strand_id
1 'polypeptide(L)' 'MTQLITTTADLEEGMAALSLSDPRWQPIIARTGIPPLRRREGGFPGLAAIIVSQQLSVASAR' A
#
# COMPACT_ATOMS: atom_id res chain seq x y z
N MET A 1 -3.21 -7.01 -18.41
CA MET A 1 -1.81 -6.69 -18.04
C MET A 1 -1.80 -6.30 -16.58
N THR A 2 -0.93 -6.88 -15.76
CA THR A 2 -0.83 -6.52 -14.33
C THR A 2 0.12 -5.33 -14.19
N GLN A 3 -0.38 -4.19 -13.73
CA GLN A 3 0.45 -3.04 -13.35
C GLN A 3 1.01 -3.31 -11.95
N LEU A 4 2.34 -3.20 -11.78
CA LEU A 4 3.01 -3.41 -10.50
C LEU A 4 3.34 -2.07 -9.86
N ILE A 5 3.17 -1.98 -8.54
CA ILE A 5 3.61 -0.83 -7.75
C ILE A 5 4.97 -1.16 -7.15
N THR A 6 6.01 -0.54 -7.67
CA THR A 6 7.41 -0.88 -7.41
C THR A 6 8.24 0.31 -6.97
N THR A 7 7.77 1.52 -7.24
CA THR A 7 8.42 2.79 -6.93
C THR A 7 7.44 3.79 -6.34
N THR A 8 7.96 4.91 -5.84
CA THR A 8 7.13 6.05 -5.42
C THR A 8 6.37 6.68 -6.59
N ALA A 9 6.95 6.67 -7.80
CA ALA A 9 6.29 7.23 -8.99
C ALA A 9 5.00 6.46 -9.32
N ASP A 10 5.00 5.13 -9.17
CA ASP A 10 3.80 4.30 -9.38
C ASP A 10 2.68 4.67 -8.38
N LEU A 11 3.05 5.09 -7.16
CA LEU A 11 2.11 5.55 -6.15
C LEU A 11 1.58 6.94 -6.49
N GLU A 12 2.42 7.86 -6.95
CA GLU A 12 2.01 9.19 -7.38
C GLU A 12 1.03 9.12 -8.55
N GLU A 13 1.30 8.27 -9.55
CA GLU A 13 0.40 7.99 -10.68
C GLU A 13 -0.95 7.46 -10.19
N GLY A 14 -0.94 6.43 -9.33
CA GLY A 14 -2.18 5.85 -8.79
C GLY A 14 -2.99 6.86 -7.96
N MET A 15 -2.32 7.69 -7.17
CA MET A 15 -2.97 8.72 -6.35
C MET A 15 -3.58 9.84 -7.21
N ALA A 16 -2.91 10.25 -8.28
CA ALA A 16 -3.47 11.19 -9.26
C ALA A 16 -4.70 10.60 -9.97
N ALA A 17 -4.63 9.33 -10.38
CA ALA A 17 -5.77 8.64 -10.99
C ALA A 17 -6.97 8.53 -10.03
N LEU A 18 -6.74 8.21 -8.75
CA LEU A 18 -7.79 8.18 -7.72
C LEU A 18 -8.45 9.56 -7.57
N SER A 19 -7.65 10.62 -7.49
CA SER A 19 -8.15 12.00 -7.38
C SER A 19 -9.04 12.43 -8.56
N LEU A 20 -8.77 11.92 -9.75
CA LEU A 20 -9.58 12.17 -10.95
C LEU A 20 -10.84 11.30 -10.99
N SER A 21 -10.79 10.10 -10.41
CA SER A 21 -11.90 9.15 -10.42
C SER A 21 -13.05 9.50 -9.48
N ASP A 22 -12.75 10.07 -8.31
CA ASP A 22 -13.75 10.47 -7.31
C ASP A 22 -13.24 11.69 -6.50
N PRO A 23 -13.98 12.82 -6.50
CA PRO A 23 -13.59 14.04 -5.77
C PRO A 23 -13.33 13.84 -4.27
N ARG A 24 -13.93 12.81 -3.65
CA ARG A 24 -13.74 12.51 -2.22
C ARG A 24 -12.30 12.11 -1.89
N TRP A 25 -11.50 11.69 -2.87
CA TRP A 25 -10.08 11.40 -2.67
C TRP A 25 -9.25 12.65 -2.42
N GLN A 26 -9.54 13.78 -3.07
CA GLN A 26 -8.75 15.01 -2.94
C GLN A 26 -8.47 15.43 -1.48
N PRO A 27 -9.49 15.58 -0.60
CA PRO A 27 -9.24 15.97 0.79
C PRO A 27 -8.50 14.88 1.60
N ILE A 28 -8.62 13.61 1.22
CA ILE A 28 -7.88 12.51 1.87
C ILE A 28 -6.40 12.61 1.50
N ILE A 29 -6.09 12.72 0.21
CA ILE A 29 -4.73 12.83 -0.32
C ILE A 29 -4.04 14.07 0.24
N ALA A 30 -4.73 15.22 0.26
CA ALA A 30 -4.19 16.45 0.83
C ALA A 30 -3.83 16.31 2.32
N ARG A 31 -4.61 15.53 3.08
CA ARG A 31 -4.39 15.32 4.51
C ARG A 31 -3.31 14.27 4.82
N THR A 32 -3.21 13.21 4.03
CA THR A 32 -2.33 12.07 4.33
C THR A 32 -1.06 12.01 3.50
N GLY A 33 -1.00 12.75 2.38
CA GLY A 33 0.06 12.65 1.40
C GLY A 33 0.07 11.31 0.63
N ILE A 34 1.18 11.03 -0.03
CA ILE A 34 1.42 9.77 -0.75
C ILE A 34 1.75 8.68 0.27
N PRO A 35 1.09 7.51 0.24
CA PRO A 35 1.39 6.41 1.16
C PRO A 35 2.82 5.88 0.92
N PRO A 36 3.45 5.27 1.93
CA PRO A 36 4.77 4.65 1.73
C PRO A 36 4.65 3.40 0.85
N LEU A 37 5.68 3.14 0.04
CA LEU A 37 5.80 1.90 -0.73
C LEU A 37 5.92 0.70 0.22
N ARG A 38 4.89 -0.15 0.26
CA ARG A 38 4.85 -1.36 1.09
C ARG A 38 5.20 -2.59 0.27
N ARG A 39 6.48 -2.71 -0.10
CA ARG A 39 7.00 -3.88 -0.80
C ARG A 39 7.87 -4.72 0.15
N ARG A 40 7.37 -5.88 0.55
CA ARG A 40 8.13 -6.88 1.32
C ARG A 40 8.67 -7.95 0.38
N GLU A 41 9.69 -8.67 0.84
CA GLU A 41 10.18 -9.84 0.13
C GLU A 41 9.06 -10.87 -0.02
N GLY A 42 8.92 -11.41 -1.23
CA GLY A 42 7.95 -12.46 -1.53
C GLY A 42 8.44 -13.84 -1.09
N GLY A 43 7.79 -14.89 -1.59
CA GLY A 43 8.17 -16.26 -1.29
C GLY A 43 7.74 -16.74 0.11
N PHE A 44 8.32 -17.85 0.55
CA PHE A 44 7.90 -18.53 1.78
C PHE A 44 8.00 -17.65 3.05
N PRO A 45 9.08 -16.87 3.30
CA PRO A 45 9.16 -16.01 4.48
C PRO A 45 8.05 -14.96 4.53
N GLY A 46 7.77 -14.32 3.39
CA GLY A 46 6.68 -13.34 3.29
C GLY A 46 5.31 -13.96 3.54
N LEU A 47 5.05 -15.16 2.99
CA LEU A 47 3.80 -15.89 3.21
C LEU A 47 3.63 -16.33 4.67
N ALA A 48 4.68 -16.88 5.29
CA ALA A 48 4.64 -17.29 6.69
C ALA A 48 4.37 -16.10 7.63
N ALA A 49 5.03 -14.96 7.38
CA ALA A 49 4.80 -13.73 8.13
C ALA A 49 3.35 -13.23 8.01
N ILE A 50 2.75 -13.30 6.81
CA ILE A 50 1.34 -12.96 6.61
C ILE A 50 0.45 -13.87 7.45
N ILE A 51 0.63 -15.19 7.36
CA ILE A 51 -0.23 -16.17 8.04
C ILE A 51 -0.18 -16.02 9.56
N VAL A 52 1.02 -15.94 10.14
CA VAL A 52 1.23 -15.87 11.59
C VAL A 52 0.73 -14.54 12.17
N SER A 53 0.75 -13.46 11.39
CA SER A 53 0.27 -12.14 11.83
C SER A 53 -1.25 -11.98 11.87
N GLN A 54 -2.01 -12.96 11.37
CA GLN A 54 -3.47 -12.85 11.30
C GLN A 54 -4.10 -12.76 12.69
N GLN A 55 -5.08 -11.86 12.83
CA GLN A 55 -5.80 -11.57 14.09
C GLN A 55 -4.92 -11.00 15.21
N LEU A 56 -3.68 -10.62 14.91
CA LEU A 56 -2.75 -10.03 15.87
C LEU A 56 -2.54 -8.54 15.60
N SER A 57 -2.18 -7.82 16.66
CA SER A 57 -1.65 -6.46 16.49
C SER A 57 -0.28 -6.52 15.81
N VAL A 58 0.13 -5.42 15.14
CA VAL A 58 1.49 -5.31 14.59
C VAL A 58 2.56 -5.47 15.68
N ALA A 59 2.29 -5.00 16.90
CA ALA A 59 3.21 -5.15 18.02
C ALA A 59 3.33 -6.61 18.49
N SER A 60 2.26 -7.40 18.38
CA SER A 60 2.21 -8.81 18.77
C SER A 60 2.73 -9.76 17.69
N ALA A 61 2.72 -9.33 16.42
CA ALA A 61 3.14 -10.12 15.27
C ALA A 61 4.57 -9.83 14.80
N ARG A 62 5.33 -9.04 15.56
CA ARG A 62 6.73 -8.68 15.29
C ARG A 62 7.69 -9.54 16.10
#